data_AF-A0A1G4KHC3-F1
#
_entry.id   AF-A0A1G4KHC3-F1
#
_cell.length_a   1.000
_cell.length_b   1.000
_cell.length_c   1.000
_cell.angle_alpha   90.00
_cell.angle_beta   90.00
_cell.angle_gamma   90.00
#
_symmetry.space_group_name_H-M   'P 1'
#
loop_
_entity.id
_entity.type
_entity.pdbx_description
1 polymer ?
#
loop_
_entity_poly.entity_id
_entity_poly.type
_entity_poly.pdbx_seq_one_letter_code
_entity_poly.pdbx_strand_id
1 'polypeptide(L)'
;MSDENSSEVFTRIKTHFPPAKIKKIMQTDEDIGKVSQATPVITGRSLEFFIAMLVSRSGLVAKEMGCKRISGDVMKKTIMTDEKFDFLREMMCGNGAEKKSDSEE
;
A
#
# COMPACT_ATOMS: atom_id res chain seq x y z
N MET A 1 22.48 8.86 9.64
CA MET A 1 23.30 7.96 8.80
C MET A 1 22.47 7.69 7.55
N SER A 2 22.85 8.35 6.44
CA SER A 2 22.50 8.08 5.03
C SER A 2 21.01 8.00 4.60
N ASP A 3 20.38 9.16 4.45
CA ASP A 3 19.17 9.37 3.61
C ASP A 3 19.49 9.51 2.10
N GLU A 4 20.76 9.36 1.69
CA GLU A 4 21.17 9.52 0.28
C GLU A 4 20.74 8.37 -0.65
N ASN A 5 20.30 7.23 -0.11
CA ASN A 5 20.00 6.05 -0.95
C ASN A 5 18.56 6.00 -1.48
N SER A 6 17.69 6.95 -1.09
CA SER A 6 16.28 6.93 -1.50
C SER A 6 16.11 7.25 -2.98
N SER A 7 16.92 8.17 -3.53
CA SER A 7 16.86 8.62 -4.93
C SER A 7 17.09 7.49 -5.94
N GLU A 8 18.11 6.65 -5.73
CA GLU A 8 18.44 5.55 -6.65
C GLU A 8 17.36 4.45 -6.71
N VAL A 9 16.64 4.23 -5.61
CA VAL A 9 15.56 3.23 -5.60
C VAL A 9 14.47 3.64 -6.59
N PHE A 10 14.13 4.93 -6.63
CA PHE A 10 13.05 5.46 -7.47
C PHE A 10 13.41 5.51 -8.97
N THR A 11 14.69 5.66 -9.32
CA THR A 11 15.14 5.67 -10.72
C THR A 11 15.19 4.26 -11.34
N ARG A 12 15.28 3.20 -10.51
CA ARG A 12 15.45 1.82 -10.97
C ARG A 12 14.16 0.99 -11.02
N ILE A 13 13.02 1.53 -10.59
CA ILE A 13 11.74 0.81 -10.67
C ILE A 13 11.29 0.73 -12.14
N LYS A 14 11.36 -0.49 -12.70
CA LYS A 14 10.91 -0.84 -14.05
C LYS A 14 9.53 -1.50 -14.10
N THR A 15 8.97 -1.83 -12.94
CA THR A 15 7.60 -2.35 -12.86
C THR A 15 6.68 -1.35 -13.54
N HIS A 16 5.70 -1.80 -14.32
CA HIS A 16 4.77 -0.92 -15.00
C HIS A 16 3.36 -1.49 -14.83
N PHE A 17 2.55 -0.84 -14.00
CA PHE A 17 1.16 -1.24 -13.80
C PHE A 17 0.33 -0.85 -15.02
N PRO A 18 -0.46 -1.78 -15.62
CA PRO A 18 -1.28 -1.45 -16.78
C PRO A 18 -2.32 -0.37 -16.44
N PRO A 19 -2.35 0.77 -17.16
CA PRO A 19 -3.31 1.86 -16.88
C PRO A 19 -4.77 1.39 -16.91
N ALA A 20 -5.11 0.44 -17.79
CA ALA A 20 -6.44 -0.13 -17.88
C ALA A 20 -6.86 -0.92 -16.61
N LYS A 21 -5.91 -1.60 -15.95
CA LYS A 21 -6.18 -2.33 -14.69
C LYS A 21 -6.38 -1.36 -13.54
N ILE A 22 -5.55 -0.33 -13.45
CA ILE A 22 -5.69 0.73 -12.45
C ILE A 22 -7.03 1.42 -12.64
N LYS A 23 -7.38 1.82 -13.86
CA LYS A 23 -8.68 2.43 -14.17
C LYS A 23 -9.85 1.53 -13.74
N LYS A 24 -9.77 0.22 -14.01
CA LYS A 24 -10.83 -0.72 -13.61
C LYS A 24 -10.99 -0.80 -12.09
N ILE A 25 -9.90 -0.75 -11.33
CA ILE A 25 -9.93 -0.71 -9.85
C ILE A 25 -10.47 0.63 -9.36
N MET A 26 -10.04 1.75 -9.95
CA MET A 26 -10.57 3.06 -9.58
C MET A 26 -12.09 3.14 -9.80
N GLN A 27 -12.60 2.58 -10.89
CA GLN A 27 -14.03 2.57 -11.20
C GLN A 27 -14.82 1.45 -10.50
N THR A 28 -14.25 0.75 -9.52
CA THR A 28 -15.08 -0.07 -8.60
C THR A 28 -15.80 0.80 -7.57
N ASP A 29 -15.30 2.01 -7.35
CA ASP A 29 -15.99 3.04 -6.59
C ASP A 29 -17.08 3.67 -7.47
N GLU A 30 -18.33 3.59 -7.01
CA GLU A 30 -19.52 4.04 -7.75
C GLU A 30 -19.54 5.56 -7.95
N ASP A 31 -18.84 6.32 -7.10
CA ASP A 31 -18.74 7.78 -7.19
C ASP A 31 -17.71 8.23 -8.25
N ILE A 32 -16.90 7.30 -8.79
CA ILE A 32 -15.88 7.61 -9.80
C ILE A 32 -16.45 7.45 -11.22
N GLY A 33 -16.79 8.58 -11.83
CA GLY A 33 -17.25 8.67 -13.22
C GLY A 33 -16.15 8.55 -14.29
N LYS A 34 -16.03 9.57 -15.15
CA LYS A 34 -15.03 9.58 -16.23
C LYS A 34 -13.65 9.93 -15.70
N VAL A 35 -12.67 9.07 -15.95
CA VAL A 35 -11.27 9.26 -15.55
C VAL A 35 -10.42 9.67 -16.77
N SER A 36 -9.60 10.72 -16.62
CA SER A 36 -8.62 11.15 -17.62
C SER A 36 -7.59 10.05 -17.91
N GLN A 37 -7.03 10.01 -19.12
CA GLN A 37 -5.97 9.03 -19.47
C GLN A 37 -4.70 9.21 -18.63
N ALA A 38 -4.40 10.44 -18.19
CA ALA A 38 -3.20 10.71 -17.39
C ALA A 38 -3.30 10.14 -15.97
N THR A 39 -4.50 10.09 -15.39
CA THR A 39 -4.69 9.74 -13.98
C THR A 39 -4.20 8.32 -13.67
N PRO A 40 -4.63 7.25 -14.38
CA PRO A 40 -4.16 5.89 -14.09
C PRO A 40 -2.66 5.70 -14.32
N VAL A 41 -2.06 6.45 -15.26
CA VAL A 41 -0.62 6.39 -15.53
C VAL A 41 0.17 6.94 -14.34
N ILE A 42 -0.21 8.12 -13.83
CA ILE A 42 0.43 8.74 -12.68
C ILE A 42 0.21 7.89 -11.43
N THR A 43 -1.01 7.40 -11.20
CA THR A 43 -1.33 6.51 -10.08
C THR A 43 -0.47 5.24 -10.13
N GLY A 44 -0.23 4.65 -11.31
CA GLY A 44 0.65 3.49 -11.45
C GLY A 44 2.07 3.78 -10.97
N ARG A 45 2.62 4.93 -11.37
CA ARG A 45 3.94 5.38 -10.91
C ARG A 45 3.98 5.67 -9.42
N SER A 46 2.92 6.26 -8.86
CA SER A 46 2.80 6.49 -7.42
C SER A 46 2.72 5.17 -6.63
N LEU A 47 2.03 4.15 -7.15
CA LEU A 47 1.93 2.83 -6.53
C LEU A 47 3.29 2.12 -6.47
N GLU A 48 4.13 2.29 -7.49
CA GLU A 48 5.51 1.79 -7.47
C GLU A 48 6.32 2.39 -6.33
N PHE A 49 6.26 3.72 -6.17
CA PHE A 49 6.93 4.42 -5.07
C PHE A 49 6.38 4.02 -3.71
N PHE A 50 5.06 3.88 -3.61
CA PHE A 50 4.40 3.43 -2.41
C PHE A 50 4.88 2.03 -1.97
N ILE A 51 4.92 1.06 -2.89
CA ILE A 51 5.39 -0.31 -2.60
C ILE A 51 6.85 -0.31 -2.17
N ALA A 52 7.71 0.44 -2.88
CA ALA A 52 9.13 0.56 -2.51
C ALA A 52 9.30 1.15 -1.10
N MET A 53 8.52 2.18 -0.76
CA MET A 53 8.52 2.79 0.57
C MET A 53 8.07 1.81 1.64
N LEU A 54 6.96 1.08 1.42
CA LEU A 54 6.43 0.10 2.36
C LEU A 54 7.41 -1.05 2.60
N VAL A 55 8.01 -1.60 1.55
CA VAL A 55 9.00 -2.69 1.64
C VAL A 55 10.26 -2.21 2.36
N SER A 56 10.75 -1.00 2.06
CA SER A 56 11.92 -0.42 2.72
C SER A 56 11.69 -0.26 4.23
N ARG A 57 10.56 0.35 4.62
CA ARG A 57 10.17 0.51 6.04
C ARG A 57 10.00 -0.83 6.73
N SER A 58 9.31 -1.78 6.10
CA SER A 58 9.14 -3.13 6.63
C SER A 58 10.47 -3.86 6.81
N GLY A 59 11.44 -3.64 5.92
CA GLY A 59 12.79 -4.18 6.05
C GLY A 59 13.56 -3.63 7.25
N LEU A 60 13.37 -2.35 7.60
CA LEU A 60 13.94 -1.76 8.82
C LEU A 60 13.30 -2.37 10.08
N VAL A 61 11.98 -2.48 10.11
CA VAL A 61 11.25 -3.10 11.23
C VAL A 61 11.62 -4.58 11.40
N ALA A 62 11.78 -5.32 10.30
CA ALA A 62 12.25 -6.71 10.34
C ALA A 62 13.62 -6.82 11.03
N LYS A 63 14.56 -5.94 10.67
CA LYS A 63 15.90 -5.90 11.29
C LYS A 63 15.83 -5.58 12.78
N GLU A 64 15.00 -4.62 13.18
CA GLU A 64 14.78 -4.27 14.59
C GLU A 64 14.20 -5.46 15.39
N MET A 65 13.33 -6.24 14.76
CA MET A 65 12.75 -7.47 15.33
C MET A 65 13.70 -8.69 15.25
N GLY A 66 14.93 -8.54 14.75
CA GLY A 66 15.86 -9.67 14.55
C GLY A 66 15.42 -10.66 13.47
N CYS A 67 14.44 -10.29 12.63
CA CYS A 67 13.87 -11.13 11.59
C CYS A 67 14.61 -10.93 10.25
N LYS A 68 14.89 -12.03 9.54
CA LYS A 68 15.51 -12.00 8.21
C LYS A 68 14.50 -11.89 7.06
N ARG A 69 13.20 -11.94 7.36
CA ARG A 69 12.10 -11.93 6.38
C ARG A 69 11.02 -10.95 6.84
N ILE A 70 10.37 -10.29 5.88
CA ILE A 70 9.17 -9.49 6.14
C ILE A 70 7.99 -10.47 6.28
N SER A 71 7.56 -10.71 7.51
CA SER A 71 6.37 -11.51 7.83
C SER A 71 5.12 -10.62 7.95
N GLY A 72 3.95 -11.25 8.11
CA GLY A 72 2.70 -10.52 8.40
C GLY A 72 2.81 -9.67 9.67
N ASP A 73 3.46 -10.18 10.72
CA ASP A 73 3.65 -9.43 11.97
C ASP A 73 4.57 -8.21 11.80
N VAL A 74 5.65 -8.35 11.02
CA VAL A 74 6.53 -7.22 10.66
C VAL A 74 5.74 -6.17 9.90
N MET A 75 4.91 -6.59 8.93
CA MET A 75 4.08 -5.68 8.14
C MET A 75 3.06 -4.96 9.04
N LYS A 76 2.39 -5.69 9.93
CA LYS A 76 1.45 -5.12 10.90
C LYS A 76 2.14 -4.11 11.80
N LYS A 77 3.31 -4.43 12.37
CA LYS A 77 4.09 -3.48 13.19
C LYS A 77 4.50 -2.25 12.37
N THR A 78 4.92 -2.42 11.12
CA THR A 78 5.30 -1.31 10.23
C THR A 78 4.13 -0.35 10.01
N ILE A 79 2.95 -0.89 9.69
CA ILE A 79 1.72 -0.11 9.46
C ILE A 79 1.23 0.56 10.76
N MET A 80 1.40 -0.10 11.91
CA MET A 80 1.03 0.47 13.21
C MET A 80 1.95 1.60 13.68
N THR A 81 3.21 1.63 13.22
CA THR A 81 4.21 2.60 13.69
C THR A 81 4.32 3.84 12.79
N ASP A 82 4.14 3.71 11.48
CA ASP A 82 4.29 4.84 10.53
C ASP A 82 2.91 5.40 10.14
N GLU A 83 2.64 6.65 10.51
CA GLU A 83 1.37 7.35 10.22
C GLU A 83 1.07 7.45 8.72
N LYS A 84 2.08 7.40 7.84
CA LYS A 84 1.85 7.43 6.38
C LYS A 84 1.11 6.20 5.87
N PHE A 85 1.10 5.11 6.64
CA PHE A 85 0.39 3.88 6.33
C PHE A 85 -0.95 3.75 7.07
N ASP A 86 -1.45 4.82 7.69
CA ASP A 86 -2.67 4.78 8.50
C ASP A 86 -3.89 4.22 7.74
N PHE A 87 -4.00 4.56 6.45
CA PHE A 87 -5.05 4.06 5.56
C PHE A 87 -5.07 2.53 5.39
N LEU A 88 -4.01 1.81 5.78
CA LEU A 88 -3.94 0.34 5.74
C LEU A 88 -4.34 -0.30 7.07
N ARG A 89 -4.46 0.46 8.17
CA ARG A 89 -4.74 -0.09 9.50
C ARG A 89 -6.07 -0.79 9.52
N GLU A 90 -7.10 -0.17 8.98
CA GLU A 90 -8.45 -0.74 8.93
C GLU A 90 -8.45 -2.10 8.21
N MET A 91 -7.75 -2.22 7.08
CA MET A 91 -7.67 -3.47 6.33
C MET A 91 -6.84 -4.55 7.05
N MET A 92 -5.82 -4.17 7.82
CA MET A 92 -4.91 -5.12 8.48
C MET A 92 -5.32 -5.49 9.91
N CYS A 93 -6.10 -4.63 10.56
CA CYS A 93 -6.62 -4.82 11.91
C CYS A 93 -8.14 -5.09 11.95
N GLY A 94 -8.85 -4.89 10.84
CA GLY A 94 -10.30 -5.10 10.70
C GLY A 94 -10.66 -6.41 9.98
N ASN A 95 -11.52 -7.17 10.67
CA ASN A 95 -12.27 -8.38 10.29
C ASN A 95 -11.52 -9.71 10.47
N GLY A 96 -11.61 -10.39 11.62
CA GLY A 96 -12.88 -10.87 12.19
C GLY A 96 -13.67 -9.92 13.08
N ALA A 97 -14.76 -9.37 12.54
CA ALA A 97 -15.99 -8.98 13.23
C ALA A 97 -16.88 -8.15 12.28
N GLU A 98 -17.52 -8.78 11.30
CA GLU A 98 -18.84 -8.35 10.82
C GLU A 98 -19.66 -9.58 10.39
N LYS A 99 -20.24 -10.26 11.39
CA LYS A 99 -21.55 -10.90 11.21
C LYS A 99 -22.53 -9.73 11.10
N LYS A 100 -23.07 -9.46 9.91
CA LYS A 100 -24.39 -8.85 9.81
C LYS A 100 -25.42 -9.92 10.15
N SER A 101 -25.61 -10.13 11.45
CA SER A 101 -26.92 -10.48 11.99
C SER A 101 -27.56 -9.14 12.37
N ASP A 102 -28.50 -8.69 11.55
CA ASP A 102 -29.79 -8.30 12.12
C ASP A 102 -30.87 -8.52 11.06
N SER A 103 -31.74 -9.45 11.40
CA SER A 103 -33.11 -9.52 10.92
C SER A 103 -33.93 -8.52 11.73
N GLU A 104 -35.05 -8.08 11.13
CA GLU A 104 -36.14 -7.31 11.74
C GLU A 104 -35.84 -5.80 11.90
N GLU A 105 -36.60 -4.88 11.32
CA GLU A 105 -38.06 -4.81 11.14
C GLU A 105 -38.46 -4.27 9.74
#